data_AF-A0AAW6EMJ3-F1
#
_entry.id   AF-A0AAW6EMJ3-F1
#
_cell.length_a   1.000
_cell.length_b   1.000
_cell.length_c   1.000
_cell.angle_alpha   90.00
_cell.angle_beta   90.00
_cell.angle_gamma   90.00
#
_symmetry.space_group_name_H-M   'P 1'
#
loop_
_entity.id
_entity.type
_entity.pdbx_description
1 polymer ?
#
loop_
_entity_poly.entity_id
_entity_poly.type
_entity_poly.pdbx_seq_one_letter_code
_entity_poly.pdbx_strand_id
1 'polypeptide(L)'
;MVTFGKLNLDTDFEYRVIREEENDLDLFIDLNYRSLDIKLEDSNFFNSRVQFPFVRSIILRLNKESDIITMHLMRDIDLFSAFANFEINISNSIISIKNEYEKVVMYKSIK
;
A
#
# COMPACT_ATOMS: atom_id res chain seq x y z
N MET A 1 -14.14 1.03 -1.91
CA MET A 1 -13.46 0.14 -2.87
C MET A 1 -13.33 0.79 -4.23
N VAL A 2 -12.13 0.77 -4.81
CA VAL A 2 -11.76 1.38 -6.10
C VAL A 2 -10.86 0.40 -6.85
N THR A 3 -10.96 0.35 -8.18
CA THR A 3 -10.19 -0.60 -9.00
C THR A 3 -9.30 0.14 -9.99
N PHE A 4 -8.02 -0.26 -10.06
CA PHE A 4 -7.03 0.27 -11.00
C PHE A 4 -6.31 -0.90 -11.70
N GLY A 5 -6.63 -1.15 -12.97
CA GLY A 5 -6.16 -2.37 -13.64
C GLY A 5 -6.58 -3.61 -12.85
N LYS A 6 -5.60 -4.40 -12.38
CA LYS A 6 -5.83 -5.57 -11.53
C LYS A 6 -5.88 -5.30 -10.03
N LEU A 7 -5.52 -4.09 -9.58
CA LEU A 7 -5.55 -3.71 -8.17
C LEU A 7 -6.99 -3.42 -7.73
N ASN A 8 -7.48 -4.14 -6.71
CA ASN A 8 -8.68 -3.78 -5.97
C ASN A 8 -8.24 -3.17 -4.63
N LEU A 9 -8.45 -1.86 -4.48
CA LEU A 9 -8.05 -1.10 -3.30
C LEU A 9 -9.28 -0.75 -2.46
N ASP A 10 -9.23 -1.08 -1.17
CA ASP A 10 -10.22 -0.66 -0.19
C ASP A 10 -9.56 0.20 0.90
N THR A 11 -9.65 1.52 0.77
CA THR A 11 -8.94 2.48 1.62
C THR A 11 -9.90 3.43 2.32
N ASP A 12 -9.62 3.75 3.59
CA ASP A 12 -10.31 4.82 4.35
C ASP A 12 -9.59 6.18 4.23
N PHE A 13 -8.53 6.23 3.44
CA PHE A 13 -7.63 7.37 3.30
C PHE A 13 -7.79 8.02 1.93
N GLU A 14 -7.53 9.32 1.88
CA GLU A 14 -7.45 10.04 0.62
C GLU A 14 -6.32 9.49 -0.24
N TYR A 15 -6.63 9.26 -1.51
CA TYR A 15 -5.68 8.83 -2.51
C TYR A 15 -5.74 9.73 -3.74
N ARG A 16 -4.64 9.81 -4.48
CA ARG A 16 -4.55 10.53 -5.75
C ARG A 16 -3.66 9.77 -6.74
N VAL A 17 -4.02 9.82 -8.01
CA VAL A 17 -3.14 9.37 -9.10
C VAL A 17 -2.09 10.46 -9.31
N ILE A 18 -0.80 10.11 -9.19
CA ILE A 18 0.32 11.06 -9.36
C ILE A 18 1.07 10.87 -10.67
N ARG A 19 0.93 9.70 -11.30
CA ARG A 19 1.43 9.39 -12.64
C ARG A 19 0.49 8.38 -13.27
N GLU A 20 0.10 8.61 -14.52
CA GLU A 20 -0.61 7.64 -15.33
C GLU A 20 -0.05 7.71 -16.76
N GLU A 21 0.54 6.61 -17.19
CA GLU A 21 0.94 6.34 -18.57
C GLU A 21 0.13 5.13 -19.07
N GLU A 22 0.29 4.72 -20.32
CA GLU A 22 -0.55 3.67 -20.95
C GLU A 22 -0.84 2.50 -20.00
N ASN A 23 0.23 1.82 -19.57
CA ASN A 23 0.15 0.66 -18.69
C ASN A 23 0.64 0.91 -17.26
N ASP A 24 1.34 2.01 -16.99
CA ASP A 24 1.89 2.29 -15.66
C ASP A 24 1.06 3.32 -14.90
N LEU A 25 0.89 3.09 -13.59
CA LEU A 25 0.13 3.96 -12.70
C LEU A 25 0.82 4.06 -11.33
N ASP A 26 0.97 5.29 -10.83
CA ASP A 26 1.43 5.55 -9.47
C ASP A 26 0.27 6.18 -8.66
N LEU A 27 -0.11 5.53 -7.56
CA LEU A 27 -1.08 6.03 -6.59
C LEU A 27 -0.36 6.52 -5.33
N PHE A 28 -0.70 7.72 -4.89
CA PHE A 28 -0.28 8.27 -3.61
C PHE A 28 -1.43 8.16 -2.62
N ILE A 29 -1.16 7.62 -1.42
CA ILE A 29 -2.12 7.47 -0.32
C ILE A 29 -1.56 8.18 0.91
N ASP A 30 -2.28 9.17 1.41
CA ASP A 30 -1.84 9.98 2.56
C ASP A 30 -2.15 9.28 3.87
N LEU A 31 -1.13 8.92 4.67
CA LEU A 31 -1.33 8.31 5.98
C LEU A 31 -1.23 9.30 7.15
N ASN A 32 -0.79 10.53 6.88
CA ASN A 32 -0.62 11.61 7.85
C ASN A 32 0.26 11.24 9.07
N TYR A 33 1.47 10.74 8.80
CA TYR A 33 2.48 10.38 9.82
C TYR A 33 2.00 9.34 10.85
N ARG A 34 1.09 8.44 10.45
CA ARG A 34 0.59 7.37 11.32
C ARG A 34 1.44 6.11 11.28
N SER A 35 1.36 5.32 12.34
CA SER A 35 1.97 3.99 12.38
C SER A 35 1.22 3.04 11.45
N LEU A 36 1.94 2.35 10.56
CA LEU A 36 1.40 1.37 9.62
C LEU A 36 1.71 -0.05 10.10
N ASP A 37 0.67 -0.80 10.43
CA ASP A 37 0.74 -2.24 10.68
C ASP A 37 0.42 -2.99 9.40
N ILE A 38 1.40 -3.71 8.85
CA ILE A 38 1.16 -4.67 7.77
C ILE A 38 0.90 -6.02 8.42
N LYS A 39 -0.34 -6.50 8.34
CA LYS A 39 -0.70 -7.85 8.81
C LYS A 39 -0.10 -8.87 7.85
N LEU A 40 0.53 -9.89 8.43
CA LEU A 40 1.12 -10.99 7.70
C LEU A 40 0.31 -12.24 8.04
N GLU A 41 -0.16 -12.92 7.01
CA GLU A 41 -0.71 -14.26 7.15
C GLU A 41 0.44 -15.26 6.98
N ASP A 42 0.51 -16.24 7.88
CA ASP A 42 1.37 -17.43 7.78
C ASP A 42 2.85 -17.16 7.47
N SER A 43 3.46 -16.19 8.18
CA SER A 43 4.91 -15.98 8.12
C SER A 43 5.64 -16.89 9.13
N ASN A 44 6.63 -17.64 8.65
CA ASN A 44 7.53 -18.43 9.53
C ASN A 44 8.57 -17.57 10.27
N PHE A 45 8.66 -16.27 9.96
CA PHE A 45 9.64 -15.35 10.53
C PHE A 45 8.99 -14.30 11.42
N PHE A 46 7.88 -13.70 10.95
CA PHE A 46 7.13 -12.70 11.69
C PHE A 46 5.89 -13.33 12.34
N ASN A 47 5.56 -12.91 13.56
CA ASN A 47 4.42 -13.49 14.28
C ASN A 47 3.06 -13.12 13.64
N SER A 48 2.68 -11.84 13.67
CA SER A 48 1.37 -11.40 13.15
C SER A 48 1.42 -10.16 12.27
N ARG A 49 2.47 -9.34 12.42
CA ARG A 49 2.62 -8.09 11.67
C ARG A 49 4.06 -7.61 11.61
N VAL A 50 4.31 -6.73 10.66
CA VAL A 50 5.44 -5.79 10.68
C VAL A 50 4.87 -4.38 10.83
N GLN A 51 5.45 -3.60 11.74
CA GLN A 51 5.02 -2.22 11.98
C GLN A 51 6.07 -1.23 11.50
N PHE A 52 5.62 -0.21 10.78
CA PHE A 52 6.42 0.94 10.38
C PHE A 52 5.88 2.19 11.11
N PRO A 53 6.65 2.79 12.03
CA PRO A 53 6.21 3.99 12.73
C PRO A 53 6.34 5.24 11.84
N PHE A 54 5.48 6.24 12.08
CA PHE A 54 5.52 7.56 11.46
C PHE A 54 5.58 7.56 9.91
N VAL A 55 4.72 6.77 9.26
CA VAL A 55 4.64 6.74 7.80
C VAL A 55 3.85 7.95 7.31
N ARG A 56 4.49 8.82 6.50
CA ARG A 56 3.82 9.99 5.92
C ARG A 56 2.79 9.59 4.89
N SER A 57 3.17 8.71 3.99
CA SER A 57 2.35 8.27 2.86
C SER A 57 2.85 6.96 2.27
N ILE A 58 2.01 6.36 1.44
CA ILE A 58 2.33 5.20 0.61
C ILE A 58 2.30 5.64 -0.85
N ILE A 59 3.29 5.19 -1.63
CA ILE A 59 3.19 5.19 -3.09
C ILE A 59 3.05 3.74 -3.56
N LEU A 60 1.95 3.45 -4.27
CA LEU A 60 1.75 2.18 -4.98
C LEU A 60 2.11 2.40 -6.44
N ARG A 61 3.10 1.67 -6.92
CA ARG A 61 3.44 1.61 -8.35
C ARG A 61 2.95 0.29 -8.92
N LEU A 62 2.14 0.38 -9.96
CA LEU A 62 1.58 -0.79 -10.62
C LEU A 62 1.67 -0.64 -12.13
N ASN A 63 1.84 -1.78 -12.78
CA ASN A 63 1.53 -1.93 -14.18
C ASN A 63 0.15 -2.61 -14.28
N LYS A 64 -0.77 -2.05 -15.08
CA LYS A 64 -2.18 -2.47 -15.20
C LYS A 64 -2.33 -3.94 -15.62
N GLU A 65 -1.30 -4.52 -16.24
CA GLU A 65 -1.27 -5.92 -16.69
C GLU A 65 -0.57 -6.87 -15.69
N SER A 66 0.19 -6.34 -14.73
CA SER A 66 0.96 -7.10 -13.75
C SER A 66 0.15 -7.46 -12.51
N ASP A 67 0.43 -8.64 -11.97
CA ASP A 67 -0.06 -9.08 -10.65
C ASP A 67 0.89 -8.70 -9.52
N ILE A 68 2.05 -8.12 -9.82
CA ILE A 68 3.03 -7.65 -8.85
C ILE A 68 3.05 -6.13 -8.88
N ILE A 69 2.93 -5.52 -7.71
CA ILE A 69 3.03 -4.08 -7.51
C ILE A 69 4.18 -3.78 -6.55
N THR A 70 4.78 -2.59 -6.68
CA THR A 70 5.77 -2.10 -5.72
C THR A 70 5.11 -1.11 -4.77
N MET A 71 5.28 -1.33 -3.47
CA MET A 71 4.88 -0.40 -2.43
C MET A 71 6.12 0.34 -1.92
N HIS A 72 6.03 1.68 -1.88
CA HIS A 72 7.03 2.56 -1.28
C HIS A 72 6.42 3.23 -0.04
N LEU A 73 7.06 3.07 1.12
CA LEU A 73 6.71 3.79 2.34
C LEU A 73 7.57 5.05 2.43
N MET A 74 6.92 6.20 2.58
CA MET A 74 7.55 7.51 2.51
C MET A 74 7.67 8.13 3.91
N ARG A 75 8.82 8.75 4.22
CA ARG A 75 8.96 9.59 5.42
C ARG A 75 8.44 11.00 5.22
N ASP A 76 8.53 11.52 4.00
CA ASP A 76 8.14 12.86 3.63
C ASP A 76 7.45 12.86 2.25
N ILE A 77 7.09 14.04 1.73
CA ILE A 77 6.40 14.16 0.44
C ILE A 77 7.38 13.95 -0.74
N ASP A 78 8.68 14.12 -0.50
CA ASP A 78 9.71 13.96 -1.53
C ASP A 78 9.85 12.51 -1.99
N LEU A 79 9.89 12.28 -3.31
CA LEU A 79 10.00 10.94 -3.92
C LEU A 79 11.24 10.14 -3.46
N PHE A 80 12.32 10.81 -3.05
CA PHE A 80 13.52 10.17 -2.52
C PHE A 80 13.44 9.86 -1.02
N SER A 81 12.35 10.20 -0.35
CA SER A 81 12.14 9.94 1.09
C SER A 81 11.61 8.52 1.38
N ALA A 82 11.53 7.66 0.35
CA ALA A 82 11.18 6.26 0.51
C ALA A 82 12.20 5.55 1.41
N PHE A 83 11.73 4.95 2.51
CA PHE A 83 12.61 4.31 3.50
C PHE A 83 12.39 2.80 3.61
N ALA A 84 11.31 2.28 3.04
CA ALA A 84 11.05 0.86 2.90
C ALA A 84 10.31 0.63 1.58
N ASN A 85 10.76 -0.36 0.83
CA ASN A 85 10.19 -0.74 -0.46
C ASN A 85 10.06 -2.25 -0.51
N PHE A 86 8.91 -2.75 -0.96
CA PHE A 86 8.70 -4.17 -1.16
C PHE A 86 7.66 -4.42 -2.24
N GLU A 87 7.70 -5.63 -2.79
CA GLU A 87 6.77 -6.08 -3.81
C GLU A 87 5.63 -6.87 -3.18
N ILE A 88 4.44 -6.71 -3.75
CA ILE A 88 3.22 -7.39 -3.30
C ILE A 88 2.58 -8.06 -4.51
N ASN A 89 2.32 -9.36 -4.39
CA ASN A 89 1.45 -10.05 -5.32
C ASN A 89 -0.03 -9.72 -4.99
N ILE A 90 -0.76 -9.17 -5.95
CA ILE A 90 -2.16 -8.77 -5.86
C ILE A 90 -3.13 -9.73 -6.57
N SER A 91 -2.65 -10.86 -7.09
CA SER A 91 -3.50 -11.85 -7.78
C SER A 91 -4.71 -12.23 -6.92
N ASN A 92 -5.91 -12.13 -7.51
CA ASN A 92 -7.20 -12.50 -6.91
C ASN A 92 -7.43 -11.94 -5.49
N SER A 93 -7.00 -10.70 -5.25
CA SER A 93 -7.05 -10.12 -3.91
C SER A 93 -7.58 -8.69 -3.86
N ILE A 94 -7.97 -8.31 -2.65
CA ILE A 94 -8.29 -6.94 -2.25
C ILE A 94 -7.22 -6.50 -1.26
N ILE A 95 -6.56 -5.39 -1.59
CA ILE A 95 -5.63 -4.70 -0.69
C ILE A 95 -6.43 -3.69 0.12
N SER A 96 -6.46 -3.89 1.44
CA SER A 96 -7.18 -3.02 2.37
C SER A 96 -6.21 -2.15 3.15
N ILE A 97 -6.48 -0.85 3.23
CA ILE A 97 -5.72 0.14 4.03
C ILE A 97 -6.72 0.89 4.90
N LYS A 98 -6.83 0.47 6.16
CA LYS A 98 -7.93 0.85 7.05
C LYS A 98 -7.45 1.68 8.23
N ASN A 99 -8.30 2.62 8.63
CA ASN A 99 -8.05 3.40 9.82
C ASN A 99 -8.52 2.61 11.04
N GLU A 100 -7.60 2.23 11.92
CA GLU A 100 -7.90 1.53 13.17
C GLU A 100 -7.45 2.42 14.34
N TYR A 101 -8.30 3.40 14.67
CA TYR A 101 -8.04 4.42 15.70
C TYR A 101 -6.75 5.23 15.43
N GLU A 102 -5.70 5.00 16.20
CA GLU A 102 -4.44 5.76 16.14
C GLU A 102 -3.41 5.16 15.17
N LYS A 103 -3.77 4.09 14.45
CA LYS A 103 -2.90 3.39 13.52
C LYS A 103 -3.60 3.06 12.21
N VAL A 104 -2.78 2.83 11.20
CA VAL A 104 -3.20 2.31 9.90
C VAL A 104 -2.95 0.81 9.89
N VAL A 105 -3.93 0.04 9.43
CA VAL A 105 -3.77 -1.39 9.25
C VAL A 105 -3.91 -1.71 7.77
N MET A 106 -2.90 -2.39 7.26
CA MET A 106 -2.88 -2.92 5.91
C MET A 106 -2.95 -4.45 5.96
N TYR A 107 -3.83 -5.02 5.13
CA TYR A 107 -3.92 -6.46 4.95
C TYR A 107 -4.39 -6.81 3.55
N LYS A 108 -4.07 -8.03 3.14
CA LYS A 108 -4.55 -8.64 1.90
C LYS A 108 -5.69 -9.60 2.25
N SER A 109 -6.74 -9.62 1.44
CA SER A 109 -7.84 -10.59 1.57
C SER A 109 -8.18 -11.18 0.20
N ILE A 110 -8.75 -12.38 0.18
CA ILE A 110 -9.23 -13.02 -1.05
C ILE A 110 -10.43 -12.22 -1.56
N LYS A 111 -10.49 -12.02 -2.88
CA LYS A 111 -11.60 -11.36 -3.55
C LYS A 111 -12.91 -12.15 -3.44
#